data_AF-A0A7W9ARX9-F1
#
_entry.id   AF-A0A7W9ARX9-F1
#
_cell.length_a   1.000
_cell.length_b   1.000
_cell.length_c   1.000
_cell.angle_alpha   90.00
_cell.angle_beta   90.00
_cell.angle_gamma   90.00
#
_symmetry.space_group_name_H-M   'P 1'
#
loop_
_entity.id
_entity.type
_entity.pdbx_description
1 polymer ?
#
loop_
_entity_poly.entity_id
_entity_poly.type
_entity_poly.pdbx_seq_one_letter_code
_entity_poly.pdbx_strand_id
1 'polypeptide(L)'
;MKVADIGVPQQASIDRTHGFTNSLKWNLGPALELRAITRWRGVDASHWDNSGGAHRPPVFVPNSTVTINGVATPGSLFSRYSLADLRQRQFSQELQAVGTVDSIDYVAGLFYFNEHVSDDAATPSSNLWNATDVLHLTVGGR
;
A
#
# COMPACT_ATOMS: atom_id res chain seq x y z
N MET A 1 10.45 2.37 37.31
CA MET A 1 9.62 3.28 36.48
C MET A 1 8.17 3.18 36.92
N LYS A 2 7.44 4.30 37.10
CA LYS A 2 6.05 4.32 37.65
C LYS A 2 5.02 5.07 36.77
N VAL A 3 5.40 5.53 35.58
CA VAL A 3 4.47 6.13 34.61
C VAL A 3 4.79 5.54 33.23
N ALA A 4 3.77 5.06 32.53
CA ALA A 4 3.91 4.54 31.18
C ALA A 4 3.99 5.70 30.18
N ASP A 5 4.87 5.56 29.20
CA ASP A 5 4.84 6.40 28.01
C ASP A 5 3.51 6.15 27.29
N ILE A 6 2.82 7.20 26.83
CA ILE A 6 1.57 7.03 26.09
C ILE A 6 1.94 6.47 24.72
N GLY A 7 1.85 5.14 24.61
CA GLY A 7 1.99 4.44 23.34
C GLY A 7 1.02 5.01 22.31
N VAL A 8 1.47 5.06 21.05
CA VAL A 8 0.60 5.37 19.93
C VAL A 8 -0.02 4.06 19.47
N PRO A 9 -1.34 3.86 19.59
CA PRO A 9 -1.96 2.65 19.10
C PRO A 9 -1.69 2.51 17.59
N GLN A 10 -1.14 1.35 17.19
CA GLN A 10 -0.90 1.02 15.79
C GLN A 10 -1.98 0.09 15.27
N GLN A 11 -2.42 0.36 14.05
CA GLN A 11 -3.44 -0.42 13.37
C GLN A 11 -2.85 -1.73 12.86
N ALA A 12 -3.58 -2.83 13.08
CA ALA A 12 -3.24 -4.08 12.43
C ALA A 12 -3.49 -3.93 10.93
N SER A 13 -2.41 -4.02 10.18
CA SER A 13 -2.44 -4.23 8.75
C SER A 13 -3.07 -5.57 8.42
N ILE A 14 -4.11 -5.62 7.60
CA ILE A 14 -4.79 -6.88 7.27
C ILE A 14 -5.05 -7.00 5.78
N ASP A 15 -4.32 -7.95 5.21
CA ASP A 15 -4.41 -8.36 3.82
C ASP A 15 -5.57 -9.35 3.62
N ARG A 16 -6.16 -9.34 2.43
CA ARG A 16 -7.34 -10.13 2.05
C ARG A 16 -7.25 -10.61 0.61
N THR A 17 -7.05 -11.91 0.42
CA THR A 17 -7.13 -12.55 -0.89
C THR A 17 -8.48 -13.20 -1.08
N HIS A 18 -9.00 -13.14 -2.31
CA HIS A 18 -10.18 -13.89 -2.67
C HIS A 18 -10.20 -14.20 -4.16
N GLY A 19 -10.92 -15.24 -4.55
CA GLY A 19 -11.00 -15.59 -5.96
C GLY A 19 -12.01 -16.69 -6.22
N PHE A 20 -12.33 -16.82 -7.50
CA PHE A 20 -13.24 -17.82 -8.02
C PHE A 20 -12.66 -18.42 -9.29
N THR A 21 -12.80 -19.73 -9.44
CA THR A 21 -12.43 -20.44 -10.66
C THR A 21 -13.55 -21.38 -11.03
N ASN A 22 -13.94 -21.33 -12.29
CA ASN A 22 -14.83 -22.29 -12.91
C ASN A 22 -14.14 -22.96 -14.09
N SER A 23 -14.39 -24.26 -14.24
CA SER A 23 -14.01 -25.00 -15.43
C SER A 23 -15.21 -25.80 -15.90
N LEU A 24 -15.72 -25.44 -17.07
CA LEU A 24 -16.71 -26.21 -17.79
C LEU A 24 -16.00 -27.05 -18.84
N LYS A 25 -16.34 -28.34 -18.90
CA LYS A 25 -15.83 -29.27 -19.91
C LYS A 25 -16.98 -29.92 -20.63
N TRP A 26 -16.88 -29.96 -21.95
CA TRP A 26 -17.87 -30.60 -22.80
C TRP A 26 -17.17 -31.53 -23.78
N ASN A 27 -17.42 -32.83 -23.64
CA ASN A 27 -16.89 -33.83 -24.55
C ASN A 27 -17.86 -33.99 -25.74
N LEU A 28 -17.39 -33.70 -26.94
CA LEU A 28 -18.15 -33.86 -28.19
C LEU A 28 -17.78 -35.15 -28.93
N GLY A 29 -16.78 -35.88 -28.43
CA GLY A 29 -16.31 -37.16 -28.96
C GLY A 29 -14.81 -37.37 -28.69
N PRO A 30 -14.25 -38.52 -29.11
CA PRO A 30 -12.83 -38.84 -28.89
C PRO A 30 -11.86 -37.84 -29.52
N ALA A 31 -12.28 -37.17 -30.59
CA ALA A 31 -11.45 -36.23 -31.34
C ALA A 31 -11.56 -34.79 -30.83
N LEU A 32 -12.52 -34.45 -29.96
CA LEU A 32 -12.76 -33.07 -29.54
C LEU A 32 -13.50 -32.96 -28.18
N GLU A 33 -12.83 -32.35 -27.22
CA GLU A 33 -13.34 -31.84 -25.96
C GLU A 33 -13.16 -30.33 -25.92
N LEU A 34 -14.23 -29.60 -25.61
CA LEU A 34 -14.18 -28.16 -25.38
C LEU A 34 -14.06 -27.88 -23.88
N ARG A 35 -13.20 -26.92 -23.53
CA ARG A 35 -13.04 -26.46 -22.15
C ARG A 35 -13.18 -24.95 -22.09
N ALA A 36 -14.04 -24.46 -21.20
CA ALA A 36 -14.10 -23.05 -20.85
C ALA A 36 -13.61 -22.89 -19.41
N ILE A 37 -12.55 -22.12 -19.21
CA ILE A 37 -11.96 -21.87 -17.89
C ILE A 37 -12.08 -20.39 -17.59
N THR A 38 -12.87 -20.06 -16.59
CA THR A 38 -13.06 -18.69 -16.12
C THR A 38 -12.38 -18.53 -14.77
N ARG A 39 -11.56 -17.50 -14.62
CA ARG A 39 -10.92 -17.19 -13.33
C ARG A 39 -11.08 -15.72 -13.03
N TRP A 40 -11.38 -15.46 -11.76
CA TRP A 40 -11.37 -14.13 -11.19
C TRP A 40 -10.61 -14.16 -9.88
N ARG A 41 -9.71 -13.20 -9.68
CA ARG A 41 -8.93 -13.04 -8.45
C ARG A 41 -8.99 -11.59 -8.00
N GLY A 42 -9.16 -11.41 -6.70
CA GLY A 42 -9.03 -10.15 -5.99
C GLY A 42 -7.83 -10.24 -5.04
N VAL A 43 -7.19 -9.10 -4.86
CA VAL A 43 -5.95 -8.95 -4.09
C VAL A 43 -6.32 -8.10 -2.87
N ASP A 44 -5.40 -7.32 -2.32
CA ASP A 44 -5.23 -7.08 -0.90
C ASP A 44 -4.91 -5.61 -0.66
N ALA A 45 -4.94 -5.23 0.61
CA ALA A 45 -4.66 -3.87 1.03
C ALA A 45 -4.14 -3.82 2.46
N SER A 46 -3.23 -2.89 2.70
CA SER A 46 -2.65 -2.63 4.01
C SER A 46 -2.57 -1.13 4.28
N HIS A 47 -2.74 -0.73 5.53
CA HIS A 47 -2.63 0.69 5.90
C HIS A 47 -2.17 0.86 7.34
N TRP A 48 -1.00 1.47 7.50
CA TRP A 48 -0.24 1.58 8.74
C TRP A 48 -0.10 3.04 9.10
N ASP A 49 -0.87 3.47 10.09
CA ASP A 49 -0.84 4.83 10.61
C ASP A 49 -0.37 4.85 12.06
N ASN A 50 0.57 5.74 12.36
CA ASN A 50 0.81 6.23 13.72
C ASN A 50 0.48 7.73 13.75
N SER A 51 -0.49 8.08 14.58
CA SER A 51 -0.76 9.47 14.92
C SER A 51 -0.04 9.78 16.22
N GLY A 52 1.29 9.99 16.14
CA GLY A 52 2.19 10.16 17.30
C GLY A 52 1.55 10.86 18.51
N GLY A 53 1.13 10.08 19.51
CA GLY A 53 0.19 10.35 20.61
C GLY A 53 -0.19 11.80 21.00
N ALA A 54 -0.29 12.08 22.31
CA ALA A 54 -0.86 13.31 22.86
C ALA A 54 -0.06 14.60 22.57
N HIS A 55 1.03 14.52 21.80
CA HIS A 55 1.93 15.64 21.50
C HIS A 55 1.81 16.15 20.04
N ARG A 56 0.63 16.01 19.42
CA ARG A 56 0.33 16.49 18.05
C ARG A 56 -0.86 17.45 17.99
N PRO A 57 -0.60 18.76 17.92
CA PRO A 57 -1.34 19.62 17.03
C PRO A 57 -0.54 19.81 15.73
N PRO A 58 -1.14 19.58 14.54
CA PRO A 58 -0.57 20.03 13.27
C PRO A 58 -0.77 21.55 13.19
N VAL A 59 -0.03 22.30 14.00
CA VAL A 59 -0.09 23.76 13.97
C VAL A 59 1.35 24.21 13.87
N PHE A 60 1.72 24.74 12.71
CA PHE A 60 2.85 25.64 12.67
C PHE A 60 2.55 26.77 13.65
N VAL A 61 3.28 26.82 14.76
CA VAL A 61 3.16 27.89 15.75
C VAL A 61 4.35 28.83 15.50
N PRO A 62 4.12 30.04 14.97
CA PRO A 62 5.19 31.01 14.80
C PRO A 62 5.84 31.29 16.15
N ASN A 63 7.17 31.36 16.18
CA ASN A 63 7.95 31.60 17.41
C ASN A 63 7.80 30.52 18.50
N SER A 64 7.45 29.28 18.13
CA SER A 64 7.43 28.17 19.08
C SER A 64 8.84 27.71 19.46
N THR A 65 8.96 27.18 20.67
CA THR A 65 10.18 26.57 21.18
C THR A 65 9.86 25.15 21.63
N VAL A 66 10.64 24.17 21.16
CA VAL A 66 10.55 22.79 21.60
C VAL A 66 11.77 22.43 22.45
N THR A 67 11.58 21.63 23.50
CA THR A 67 12.70 21.11 24.29
C THR A 67 13.18 19.78 23.72
N ILE A 68 14.42 19.73 23.24
CA ILE A 68 15.08 18.50 22.76
C ILE A 68 16.23 18.21 23.71
N ASN A 69 16.21 17.04 24.37
CA ASN A 69 17.24 16.63 25.34
C ASN A 69 17.51 17.67 26.45
N GLY A 70 16.45 18.34 26.92
CA GLY A 70 16.56 19.38 27.96
C GLY A 70 16.95 20.77 27.45
N VAL A 71 17.16 20.94 26.14
CA VAL A 71 17.55 22.22 25.52
C VAL A 71 16.38 22.83 24.75
N ALA A 72 16.02 24.06 25.08
CA ALA A 72 15.01 24.84 24.39
C ALA A 72 15.51 25.25 22.99
N THR A 73 14.85 24.75 21.94
CA THR A 73 15.23 24.89 20.53
C THR A 73 14.09 25.59 19.76
N PRO A 74 14.35 26.66 19.01
CA PRO A 74 13.34 27.28 18.15
C PRO A 74 12.80 26.29 17.12
N GLY A 75 11.47 26.15 17.06
CA GLY A 75 10.80 25.29 16.10
C GLY A 75 9.55 24.58 16.63
N SER A 76 8.81 23.95 15.71
CA SER A 76 7.59 23.17 15.97
C SER A 76 7.79 21.71 15.56
N LEU A 77 7.31 20.76 16.38
CA LEU A 77 7.35 19.34 16.06
C LEU A 77 6.29 18.99 15.01
N PHE A 78 6.69 18.29 13.95
CA PHE A 78 5.79 17.67 13.00
C PHE A 78 6.01 16.17 12.99
N SER A 79 4.97 15.41 13.28
CA SER A 79 4.94 13.96 13.17
C SER A 79 3.75 13.60 12.28
N ARG A 80 3.83 12.57 11.42
CA ARG A 80 2.81 11.75 10.73
C ARG A 80 3.55 10.54 10.18
N TYR A 81 3.17 9.35 10.60
CA TYR A 81 3.57 8.11 9.94
C TYR A 81 2.30 7.53 9.37
N SER A 82 2.20 7.48 8.05
CA SER A 82 1.01 6.99 7.40
C SER A 82 1.37 6.41 6.05
N LEU A 83 1.14 5.11 5.93
CA LEU A 83 1.56 4.27 4.81
C LEU A 83 0.37 3.41 4.40
N ALA A 84 -0.07 3.51 3.16
CA ALA A 84 -1.14 2.68 2.62
C ALA A 84 -0.71 2.04 1.31
N ASP A 85 -1.15 0.81 1.11
CA ASP A 85 -0.90 0.00 -0.07
C ASP A 85 -2.19 -0.75 -0.41
N LEU A 86 -2.57 -0.72 -1.67
CA LEU A 86 -3.73 -1.44 -2.20
C LEU A 86 -3.36 -1.92 -3.58
N ARG A 87 -3.69 -3.15 -3.90
CA ARG A 87 -3.39 -3.67 -5.22
C ARG A 87 -4.44 -4.63 -5.58
N GLN A 88 -5.22 -4.48 -6.67
CA GLN A 88 -6.12 -5.56 -7.05
C GLN A 88 -6.74 -5.61 -8.43
N ARG A 89 -6.96 -6.90 -8.78
CA ARG A 89 -8.04 -7.54 -9.54
C ARG A 89 -7.66 -7.97 -10.93
N GLN A 90 -7.89 -9.25 -11.14
CA GLN A 90 -7.45 -9.98 -12.31
C GLN A 90 -8.59 -10.89 -12.78
N PHE A 91 -8.89 -10.82 -14.06
CA PHE A 91 -9.84 -11.68 -14.73
C PHE A 91 -9.15 -12.39 -15.88
N SER A 92 -9.49 -13.66 -16.07
CA SER A 92 -9.09 -14.39 -17.27
C SER A 92 -10.16 -15.35 -17.74
N GLN A 93 -10.31 -15.46 -19.05
CA GLN A 93 -11.11 -16.45 -19.72
C GLN A 93 -10.26 -17.23 -20.70
N GLU A 94 -10.37 -18.54 -20.65
CA GLU A 94 -9.74 -19.43 -21.61
C GLU A 94 -10.81 -20.31 -22.27
N LEU A 95 -10.69 -20.49 -23.58
CA LEU A 95 -11.46 -21.46 -24.35
C LEU A 95 -10.47 -22.40 -25.04
N GLN A 96 -10.57 -23.70 -24.78
CA GLN A 96 -9.70 -24.73 -25.36
C GLN A 96 -10.51 -25.75 -26.16
N ALA A 97 -9.91 -26.25 -27.23
CA ALA A 97 -10.25 -27.47 -27.94
C ALA A 97 -9.12 -28.48 -27.72
N VAL A 98 -9.46 -29.65 -27.22
CA VAL A 98 -8.52 -30.71 -26.84
C VAL A 98 -8.95 -32.00 -27.51
N GLY A 99 -8.04 -32.75 -28.11
CA GLY A 99 -8.39 -34.05 -28.65
C GLY A 99 -7.24 -34.73 -29.37
N THR A 100 -7.58 -35.77 -30.11
CA THR A 100 -6.64 -36.57 -30.88
C THR A 100 -7.16 -36.72 -32.30
N VAL A 101 -6.31 -36.48 -33.29
CA VAL A 101 -6.57 -36.81 -34.70
C VAL A 101 -5.48 -37.77 -35.15
N ASP A 102 -5.87 -38.97 -35.56
CA ASP A 102 -4.96 -40.08 -35.89
C ASP A 102 -3.96 -40.37 -34.76
N SER A 103 -2.67 -40.07 -35.00
CA SER A 103 -1.57 -40.25 -34.05
C SER A 103 -1.13 -38.94 -33.38
N ILE A 104 -1.90 -37.86 -33.55
CA ILE A 104 -1.54 -36.52 -33.08
C ILE A 104 -2.54 -36.08 -32.00
N ASP A 105 -2.02 -35.91 -30.78
CA ASP A 105 -2.73 -35.22 -29.71
C ASP A 105 -2.56 -33.71 -29.85
N TYR A 106 -3.64 -32.97 -29.66
CA TYR A 106 -3.65 -31.52 -29.81
C TYR A 106 -4.41 -30.81 -28.69
N VAL A 107 -3.95 -29.58 -28.41
CA VAL A 107 -4.64 -28.58 -27.60
C VAL A 107 -4.50 -27.25 -28.32
N ALA A 108 -5.62 -26.62 -28.64
CA ALA A 108 -5.67 -25.29 -29.24
C ALA A 108 -6.61 -24.41 -28.43
N GLY A 109 -6.32 -23.12 -28.26
CA GLY A 109 -7.17 -22.26 -27.45
C GLY A 109 -6.98 -20.76 -27.65
N LEU A 110 -7.97 -20.02 -27.15
CA LEU A 110 -8.00 -18.57 -27.08
C LEU A 110 -7.99 -18.14 -25.61
N PHE A 111 -7.20 -17.12 -25.32
CA PHE A 111 -7.03 -16.62 -23.97
C PHE A 111 -7.24 -15.12 -23.91
N TYR A 112 -8.09 -14.68 -22.98
CA TYR A 112 -8.31 -13.28 -22.65
C TYR A 112 -7.91 -13.05 -21.21
N PHE A 113 -7.12 -12.00 -20.98
CA PHE A 113 -6.64 -11.61 -19.67
C PHE A 113 -6.76 -10.11 -19.50
N ASN A 114 -7.28 -9.70 -18.36
CA ASN A 114 -7.30 -8.31 -17.95
C ASN A 114 -6.98 -8.21 -16.46
N GLU A 115 -6.07 -7.31 -16.12
CA GLU A 115 -5.65 -7.05 -14.76
C GLU A 115 -5.57 -5.55 -14.54
N HIS A 116 -6.00 -5.15 -13.35
CA HIS A 116 -5.81 -3.84 -12.81
C HIS A 116 -5.07 -3.97 -11.48
N VAL A 117 -4.20 -3.00 -11.23
CA VAL A 117 -3.39 -2.91 -10.01
C VAL A 117 -3.36 -1.42 -9.69
N SER A 118 -3.56 -0.99 -8.45
CA SER A 118 -2.43 -0.47 -7.66
C SER A 118 -2.90 0.70 -6.80
N ASP A 119 -2.12 0.96 -5.76
CA ASP A 119 -2.09 2.20 -5.01
C ASP A 119 -1.00 2.09 -3.96
N ASP A 120 -0.10 3.07 -3.94
CA ASP A 120 0.94 3.18 -2.93
C ASP A 120 0.95 4.62 -2.42
N ALA A 121 0.81 4.80 -1.12
CA ALA A 121 0.73 6.12 -0.51
C ALA A 121 1.57 6.19 0.76
N ALA A 122 2.40 7.22 0.84
CA ALA A 122 3.27 7.45 1.99
C ALA A 122 3.27 8.91 2.40
N THR A 123 3.12 9.17 3.69
CA THR A 123 3.35 10.48 4.30
C THR A 123 4.22 10.33 5.55
N PRO A 124 5.53 10.01 5.37
CA PRO A 124 6.47 9.95 6.47
C PRO A 124 6.87 11.36 6.85
N SER A 125 6.59 11.74 8.09
CA SER A 125 7.08 12.98 8.64
C SER A 125 7.33 12.83 10.13
N SER A 126 8.54 13.19 10.54
CA SER A 126 8.96 13.25 11.94
C SER A 126 9.89 14.44 12.15
N ASN A 127 9.72 15.49 11.34
CA ASN A 127 10.67 16.59 11.24
C ASN A 127 10.33 17.74 12.18
N LEU A 128 11.37 18.40 12.67
CA LEU A 128 11.29 19.69 13.33
C LEU A 128 11.28 20.80 12.26
N TRP A 129 10.30 21.70 12.31
CA TRP A 129 10.33 22.94 11.53
C TRP A 129 11.06 24.00 12.33
N ASN A 130 12.25 24.43 11.90
CA ASN A 130 12.97 25.55 12.54
C ASN A 130 12.71 26.83 11.72
N ALA A 131 12.01 27.80 12.32
CA ALA A 131 11.88 29.15 11.77
C ALA A 131 12.91 30.06 12.44
N THR A 132 14.17 29.97 12.00
CA THR A 132 15.20 30.95 12.36
C THR A 132 15.48 31.85 11.17
N ASP A 133 14.63 32.86 10.98
CA ASP A 133 14.92 33.95 10.07
C ASP A 133 15.59 35.07 10.88
N VAL A 134 16.88 34.91 11.21
CA VAL A 134 17.63 35.91 11.98
C VAL A 134 19.05 36.05 11.43
N LEU A 135 19.22 36.93 10.43
CA LEU A 135 20.53 37.48 10.07
C LEU A 135 20.84 38.65 11.01
N HIS A 136 21.59 38.42 12.08
CA HIS A 136 22.14 39.49 12.92
C HIS A 136 23.61 39.73 12.56
N LEU A 137 23.86 40.70 11.69
CA LEU A 137 25.22 41.15 11.34
C LEU A 137 25.58 42.33 12.26
N THR A 138 26.34 42.08 13.32
CA THR A 138 26.89 43.15 14.17
C THR A 138 28.29 43.49 13.69
N VAL A 139 28.45 44.61 12.98
CA VAL A 139 29.77 45.20 12.70
C VAL A 139 30.09 46.19 13.82
N GLY A 140 30.91 45.76 14.79
CA GLY A 140 31.45 46.62 15.82
C GLY A 140 32.92 46.95 15.52
N GLY A 141 33.16 48.01 14.76
CA GLY A 141 34.48 48.59 14.57
C GLY A 141 34.66 49.83 15.45
N ARG A 142 35.71 49.84 16.27
CA ARG A 142 36.38 51.07 16.72
C ARG A 142 37.88 50.87 16.56
#